data_AF-A0A162ZF09-F1
#
_entry.id   AF-A0A162ZF09-F1
#
_cell.length_a   1.000
_cell.length_b   1.000
_cell.length_c   1.000
_cell.angle_alpha   90.00
_cell.angle_beta   90.00
_cell.angle_gamma   90.00
#
_symmetry.space_group_name_H-M   'P 1'
#
loop_
_entity.id
_entity.type
_entity.pdbx_description
1 polymer ?
#
loop_
_entity_poly.entity_id
_entity_poly.type
_entity_poly.pdbx_seq_one_letter_code
_entity_poly.pdbx_strand_id
1 'polypeptide(L)'
;MFNTIFNLSNVQNALVNSSTEGIKMLSLDVVVKNKCRKLRARELMYGEIKKCHQAGFYISDRNVRLAQKDTKLCYCEATIFIKQYINNPEVVLICMTNDHTNHVPGDASEIRTLPLPSEVIKIIEDQLKGGSTCRNTRISVLKQIEEWGVGIRKPNYEDIYNRMRKMKNLLYKFHPDENKSLDIWMHEKLPSQNYCIFTGNLSAYSNNAQNFAFEFQSPSQMMLMRISQSFCLNATHNISARNIEILYSLVPRHPDTGKGIAEVNAITAALPQTIIHFCEFHVLHAWQHNLDSKVKFDASYTSEQLGKYKYELKADLKNILIESDENEFLRKIQEFRLCVQSQQQFLAYFECKWIGTEELLRRWGRPYVANDHQRYLTNNYIES
;
A
#
# COMPACT_ATOMS: atom_id res chain seq x y z
N MET A 1 -33.50 29.14 -23.56
CA MET A 1 -32.79 27.86 -23.74
C MET A 1 -32.17 27.86 -25.13
N PHE A 2 -30.84 27.82 -25.21
CA PHE A 2 -30.13 27.74 -26.49
C PHE A 2 -29.98 26.26 -26.87
N ASN A 3 -30.57 25.85 -27.99
CA ASN A 3 -30.33 24.53 -28.57
C ASN A 3 -29.03 24.59 -29.36
N THR A 4 -27.96 24.05 -28.80
CA THR A 4 -26.69 23.96 -29.53
C THR A 4 -26.67 22.66 -30.35
N ILE A 5 -26.39 22.78 -31.65
CA ILE A 5 -26.43 21.69 -32.62
C ILE A 5 -24.99 21.22 -32.89
N PHE A 6 -24.72 19.94 -32.67
CA PHE A 6 -23.40 19.34 -32.90
C PHE A 6 -23.49 18.12 -33.83
N ASN A 7 -22.39 17.78 -34.48
CA ASN A 7 -22.32 16.58 -35.34
C ASN A 7 -21.44 15.48 -34.71
N LEU A 8 -21.56 14.26 -35.24
CA LEU A 8 -20.84 13.08 -34.72
C LEU A 8 -19.31 13.27 -34.69
N SER A 9 -18.73 14.02 -35.63
CA SER A 9 -17.28 14.21 -35.72
C SER A 9 -16.74 15.25 -34.74
N ASN A 10 -17.58 16.15 -34.21
CA ASN A 10 -17.15 17.23 -33.34
C ASN A 10 -17.79 17.23 -31.94
N VAL A 11 -18.78 16.38 -31.67
CA VAL A 11 -19.54 16.41 -30.41
C VAL A 11 -18.64 16.27 -29.17
N GLN A 12 -17.62 15.40 -29.20
CA GLN A 12 -16.69 15.24 -28.06
C GLN A 12 -15.91 16.55 -27.79
N ASN A 13 -15.37 17.17 -28.84
CA ASN A 13 -14.62 18.42 -28.75
C ASN A 13 -15.53 19.59 -28.37
N ALA A 14 -16.76 19.60 -28.86
CA ALA A 14 -17.76 20.58 -28.54
C ALA A 14 -18.23 20.50 -27.07
N LEU A 15 -18.37 19.28 -26.53
CA LEU A 15 -18.65 19.07 -25.11
C LEU A 15 -17.52 19.67 -24.26
N VAL A 16 -16.28 19.29 -24.53
CA VAL A 16 -15.08 19.77 -23.80
C VAL A 16 -14.93 21.29 -23.84
N ASN A 17 -15.27 21.92 -24.97
CA ASN A 17 -15.13 23.37 -25.19
C ASN A 17 -16.42 24.17 -24.93
N SER A 18 -17.50 23.54 -24.45
CA SER A 18 -18.79 24.20 -24.25
C SER A 18 -18.68 25.33 -23.22
N SER A 19 -19.23 26.51 -23.50
CA SER A 19 -19.30 27.60 -22.52
C SER A 19 -20.31 27.34 -21.40
N THR A 20 -21.17 26.32 -21.55
CA THR A 20 -22.15 25.91 -20.54
C THR A 20 -21.48 25.06 -19.46
N GLU A 21 -21.48 25.58 -18.24
CA GLU A 21 -20.95 24.91 -17.05
C GLU A 21 -21.71 23.59 -16.80
N GLY A 22 -20.98 22.48 -16.58
CA GLY A 22 -21.53 21.12 -16.46
C GLY A 22 -21.51 20.27 -17.74
N ILE A 23 -21.57 20.88 -18.94
CA ILE A 23 -21.51 20.13 -20.22
C ILE A 23 -20.09 19.65 -20.55
N LYS A 24 -19.06 20.37 -20.08
CA LYS A 24 -17.62 20.06 -20.25
C LYS A 24 -17.17 18.70 -19.73
N MET A 25 -17.99 18.05 -18.89
CA MET A 25 -17.62 16.86 -18.13
C MET A 25 -18.28 15.57 -18.64
N LEU A 26 -19.08 15.64 -19.71
CA LEU A 26 -19.73 14.49 -20.31
C LEU A 26 -18.75 13.73 -21.22
N SER A 27 -18.32 12.54 -20.81
CA SER A 27 -17.66 11.57 -21.68
C SER A 27 -18.73 10.78 -22.43
N LEU A 28 -18.69 10.79 -23.77
CA LEU A 28 -19.46 9.85 -24.57
C LEU A 28 -18.66 8.56 -24.65
N ASP A 29 -19.19 7.45 -24.13
CA ASP A 29 -18.58 6.14 -24.28
C ASP A 29 -18.67 5.72 -25.76
N VAL A 30 -17.55 5.84 -26.48
CA VAL A 30 -17.43 5.45 -27.88
C VAL A 30 -17.39 3.93 -27.95
N VAL A 31 -18.57 3.29 -27.92
CA VAL A 31 -19.01 2.17 -28.78
C VAL A 31 -20.53 2.10 -28.65
N VAL A 32 -21.29 2.73 -29.56
CA VAL A 32 -22.74 2.48 -29.64
C VAL A 32 -22.96 1.13 -30.32
N LYS A 33 -22.89 0.04 -29.54
CA LYS A 33 -23.44 -1.26 -29.94
C LYS A 33 -24.86 -1.41 -29.37
N ASN A 34 -25.81 -1.24 -30.29
CA ASN A 34 -27.02 -2.03 -30.48
C ASN A 34 -28.31 -1.80 -29.65
N LYS A 35 -29.43 -1.98 -30.39
CA LYS A 35 -30.81 -2.35 -29.99
C LYS A 35 -31.54 -1.45 -28.98
N CYS A 36 -32.18 -0.40 -29.49
CA CYS A 36 -33.31 0.23 -28.79
C CYS A 36 -34.64 -0.48 -29.14
N ARG A 37 -35.26 -1.15 -28.15
CA ARG A 37 -36.69 -1.49 -28.20
C ARG A 37 -37.48 -0.56 -27.27
N LYS A 38 -38.33 0.23 -27.94
CA LYS A 38 -39.56 0.90 -27.51
C LYS A 38 -39.44 2.04 -26.48
N LEU A 39 -39.51 3.27 -27.01
CA LEU A 39 -40.55 4.27 -26.74
C LEU A 39 -40.63 5.23 -27.96
N ARG A 40 -41.78 5.26 -28.65
CA ARG A 40 -42.11 5.94 -29.94
C ARG A 40 -41.01 5.89 -31.03
N ALA A 41 -40.70 4.67 -31.46
CA ALA A 41 -39.55 4.28 -32.27
C ALA A 41 -39.55 4.66 -33.77
N ARG A 42 -40.28 5.67 -34.24
CA ARG A 42 -40.32 5.96 -35.70
C ARG A 42 -39.31 6.98 -36.21
N GLU A 43 -38.69 7.77 -35.34
CA GLU A 43 -37.81 8.88 -35.78
C GLU A 43 -36.51 9.04 -34.98
N LEU A 44 -36.24 8.21 -33.96
CA LEU A 44 -35.04 8.33 -33.10
C LEU A 44 -34.04 7.21 -33.38
N MET A 45 -32.79 7.57 -33.69
CA MET A 45 -31.66 6.64 -33.81
C MET A 45 -31.06 6.32 -32.43
N TYR A 46 -30.90 7.34 -31.60
CA TYR A 46 -30.28 7.26 -30.29
C TYR A 46 -30.94 8.23 -29.31
N GLY A 47 -31.08 7.80 -28.05
CA GLY A 47 -31.65 8.62 -26.99
C GLY A 47 -31.08 8.22 -25.65
N GLU A 48 -30.50 9.19 -24.95
CA GLU A 48 -29.96 9.01 -23.60
C GLU A 48 -30.37 10.17 -22.69
N ILE A 49 -30.56 9.86 -21.42
CA ILE A 49 -30.93 10.82 -20.38
C ILE A 49 -29.86 10.74 -19.29
N LYS A 50 -29.24 11.87 -18.96
CA LYS A 50 -28.26 12.00 -17.88
C LYS A 50 -28.84 12.93 -16.80
N LYS A 51 -28.79 12.50 -15.55
CA LYS A 51 -29.19 13.31 -14.38
C LYS A 51 -27.96 13.81 -13.64
N CYS A 52 -28.13 14.88 -12.86
CA CYS A 52 -27.09 15.38 -11.96
C CYS A 52 -26.59 14.29 -10.99
N HIS A 53 -25.29 14.30 -10.66
CA HIS A 53 -24.72 13.40 -9.65
C HIS A 53 -25.32 13.62 -8.26
N GLN A 54 -25.74 14.85 -7.95
CA GLN A 54 -26.40 15.21 -6.70
C GLN A 54 -27.93 14.97 -6.74
N ALA A 55 -28.44 14.28 -7.76
CA ALA A 55 -29.85 13.94 -7.87
C ALA A 55 -30.26 12.87 -6.85
N GLY A 56 -31.39 13.09 -6.18
CA GLY A 56 -31.92 12.20 -5.15
C GLY A 56 -31.45 12.55 -3.74
N PHE A 57 -31.50 11.56 -2.84
CA PHE A 57 -31.23 11.71 -1.42
C PHE A 57 -30.78 10.38 -0.81
N TYR A 58 -29.95 10.46 0.23
CA TYR A 58 -29.45 9.30 0.96
C TYR A 58 -29.58 9.52 2.47
N ILE A 59 -30.25 8.59 3.15
CA ILE A 59 -30.25 8.46 4.61
C ILE A 59 -29.25 7.35 4.95
N SER A 60 -28.28 7.64 5.81
CA SER A 60 -27.40 6.60 6.34
C SER A 60 -28.14 5.78 7.40
N ASP A 61 -28.32 4.48 7.16
CA ASP A 61 -28.83 3.53 8.17
C ASP A 61 -27.78 3.14 9.24
N ARG A 62 -26.57 3.70 9.20
CA ARG A 62 -25.46 3.34 10.10
C ARG A 62 -24.96 4.54 10.89
N ASN A 63 -24.64 4.30 12.17
CA ASN A 63 -23.94 5.26 13.04
C ASN A 63 -22.67 5.77 12.34
N VAL A 64 -22.47 7.09 12.43
CA VAL A 64 -21.43 7.86 11.75
C VAL A 64 -20.07 7.18 11.88
N ARG A 65 -19.53 6.71 10.74
CA ARG A 65 -18.13 6.28 10.66
C ARG A 65 -17.27 7.54 10.50
N LEU A 66 -16.27 7.71 11.36
CA LEU A 66 -15.35 8.87 11.40
C LEU A 66 -14.67 9.24 10.06
N ALA A 67 -14.70 8.35 9.04
CA ALA A 67 -14.05 8.56 7.74
C ALA A 67 -15.01 8.46 6.54
N GLN A 68 -16.32 8.46 6.75
CA GLN A 68 -17.28 8.45 5.64
C GLN A 68 -17.56 9.89 5.22
N LYS A 69 -17.29 10.22 3.95
CA LYS A 69 -17.65 11.53 3.38
C LYS A 69 -19.18 11.68 3.40
N ASP A 70 -19.65 12.86 3.78
CA ASP A 70 -21.07 13.20 3.72
C ASP A 70 -21.60 13.02 2.29
N THR A 71 -22.84 12.55 2.20
CA THR A 71 -23.53 12.44 0.91
C THR A 71 -23.73 13.84 0.33
N LYS A 72 -23.43 13.99 -0.97
CA LYS A 72 -23.66 15.24 -1.70
C LYS A 72 -25.03 15.29 -2.39
N LEU A 73 -25.92 14.33 -2.13
CA LEU A 73 -27.24 14.28 -2.76
C LEU A 73 -28.15 15.37 -2.18
N CYS A 74 -28.66 16.27 -3.02
CA CYS A 74 -29.39 17.48 -2.63
C CYS A 74 -30.73 17.66 -3.38
N TYR A 75 -31.31 16.56 -3.87
CA TYR A 75 -32.52 16.58 -4.70
C TYR A 75 -32.40 17.44 -5.97
N CYS A 76 -31.21 17.46 -6.59
CA CYS A 76 -31.06 18.16 -7.86
C CYS A 76 -31.90 17.51 -8.97
N GLU A 77 -32.76 18.29 -9.63
CA GLU A 77 -33.59 17.81 -10.74
C GLU A 77 -32.96 18.04 -12.13
N ALA A 78 -31.75 18.61 -12.16
CA ALA A 78 -31.05 18.94 -13.39
C ALA A 78 -30.85 17.68 -14.25
N THR A 79 -31.32 17.77 -15.50
CA THR A 79 -31.39 16.64 -16.43
C THR A 79 -31.03 17.11 -17.83
N ILE A 80 -30.18 16.31 -18.49
CA ILE A 80 -29.76 16.50 -19.89
C ILE A 80 -30.27 15.33 -20.73
N PHE A 81 -30.85 15.66 -21.88
CA PHE A 81 -31.26 14.73 -22.92
C PHE A 81 -30.28 14.80 -24.09
N ILE A 82 -29.80 13.65 -24.53
CA ILE A 82 -28.98 13.50 -25.73
C ILE A 82 -29.82 12.70 -26.72
N LYS A 83 -30.17 13.30 -27.86
CA LYS A 83 -31.07 12.71 -28.86
C LYS A 83 -30.46 12.80 -30.25
N GLN A 84 -30.60 11.74 -31.04
CA GLN A 84 -30.21 11.70 -32.44
C GLN A 84 -31.39 11.16 -33.24
N TYR A 85 -31.76 11.85 -34.31
CA TYR A 85 -32.96 11.51 -35.09
C TYR A 85 -32.59 10.80 -36.39
N ILE A 86 -33.46 9.92 -36.88
CA ILE A 86 -33.28 9.15 -38.13
C ILE A 86 -33.25 10.08 -39.35
N ASN A 87 -34.06 11.13 -39.32
CA ASN A 87 -34.14 12.13 -40.40
C ASN A 87 -32.95 13.09 -40.43
N ASN A 88 -32.13 13.11 -39.38
CA ASN A 88 -30.91 13.90 -39.31
C ASN A 88 -29.83 13.16 -38.50
N PRO A 89 -29.30 12.06 -39.07
CA PRO A 89 -28.38 11.17 -38.35
C PRO A 89 -27.02 11.82 -38.11
N GLU A 90 -26.68 12.90 -38.81
CA GLU A 90 -25.42 13.61 -38.58
C GLU A 90 -25.48 14.52 -37.36
N VAL A 91 -26.67 14.83 -36.84
CA VAL A 91 -26.87 15.81 -35.78
C VAL A 91 -27.28 15.14 -34.45
N VAL A 92 -26.59 15.53 -33.39
CA VAL A 92 -26.93 15.19 -32.01
C VAL A 92 -27.47 16.44 -31.30
N LEU A 93 -28.68 16.31 -30.76
CA LEU A 93 -29.34 17.34 -29.97
C LEU A 93 -29.07 17.10 -28.48
N ILE A 94 -28.52 18.10 -27.81
CA ILE A 94 -28.31 18.11 -26.37
C ILE A 94 -29.22 19.15 -25.75
N CYS A 95 -30.21 18.71 -24.96
CA CYS A 95 -31.16 19.60 -24.29
C CYS A 95 -31.06 19.44 -22.78
N MET A 96 -30.78 20.54 -22.07
CA MET A 96 -30.94 20.60 -20.62
C MET A 96 -32.37 21.07 -20.31
N THR A 97 -33.16 20.26 -19.60
CA THR A 97 -34.56 20.60 -19.31
C THR A 97 -34.74 21.30 -17.98
N ASN A 98 -33.93 20.92 -17.00
CA ASN A 98 -33.95 21.46 -15.65
C ASN A 98 -32.55 21.98 -15.31
N ASP A 99 -32.50 23.13 -14.67
CA ASP A 99 -31.24 23.76 -14.23
C ASP A 99 -30.83 23.29 -12.83
N HIS A 100 -29.59 23.57 -12.43
CA HIS A 100 -29.07 23.32 -11.08
C HIS A 100 -29.59 24.38 -10.10
N THR A 101 -30.82 24.23 -9.61
CA THR A 101 -31.44 25.23 -8.72
C THR A 101 -30.96 25.18 -7.26
N ASN A 102 -30.52 23.99 -6.81
CA ASN A 102 -30.29 23.70 -5.38
C ASN A 102 -28.81 23.54 -5.02
N HIS A 103 -27.92 23.66 -6.00
CA HIS A 103 -26.48 23.68 -5.77
C HIS A 103 -25.75 24.35 -6.94
N VAL A 104 -24.55 24.82 -6.67
CA VAL A 104 -23.64 25.29 -7.72
C VAL A 104 -22.92 24.06 -8.31
N PRO A 105 -22.84 23.91 -9.64
CA PRO A 105 -21.98 22.90 -10.26
C PRO A 105 -20.54 23.03 -9.74
N GLY A 106 -19.97 21.94 -9.24
CA GLY A 106 -18.63 21.95 -8.66
C GLY A 106 -17.51 21.95 -9.70
N ASP A 107 -16.27 22.10 -9.21
CA ASP A 107 -15.08 22.08 -10.05
C ASP A 107 -14.70 20.65 -10.51
N ALA A 108 -13.70 20.56 -11.39
CA ALA A 108 -13.21 19.27 -11.91
C ALA A 108 -12.67 18.33 -10.81
N SER A 109 -12.38 18.82 -9.60
CA SER A 109 -11.95 17.97 -8.48
C SER A 109 -13.09 17.11 -7.94
N GLU A 110 -14.36 17.50 -8.14
CA GLU A 110 -15.53 16.72 -7.77
C GLU A 110 -15.66 15.41 -8.56
N ILE A 111 -15.04 15.33 -9.75
CA ILE A 111 -14.95 14.07 -10.51
C ILE A 111 -14.33 12.96 -9.65
N ARG A 112 -13.44 13.31 -8.71
CA ARG A 112 -12.80 12.35 -7.81
C ARG A 112 -13.79 11.67 -6.85
N THR A 113 -15.00 12.17 -6.67
CA THR A 113 -16.02 11.51 -5.82
C THR A 113 -16.99 10.65 -6.61
N LEU A 114 -16.96 10.68 -7.94
CA LEU A 114 -17.80 9.83 -8.77
C LEU A 114 -17.37 8.35 -8.65
N PRO A 115 -18.26 7.39 -8.86
CA PRO A 115 -17.87 5.99 -8.99
C PRO A 115 -16.83 5.81 -10.11
N LEU A 116 -15.92 4.83 -9.96
CA LEU A 116 -15.08 4.42 -11.08
C LEU A 116 -15.94 3.77 -12.17
N PRO A 117 -15.59 3.94 -13.46
CA PRO A 117 -16.19 3.17 -14.54
C PRO A 117 -16.05 1.67 -14.31
N SER A 118 -17.02 0.90 -14.82
CA SER A 118 -17.08 -0.55 -14.57
C SER A 118 -15.90 -1.29 -15.20
N GLU A 119 -15.41 -0.78 -16.31
CA GLU A 119 -14.25 -1.24 -17.08
C GLU A 119 -12.97 -1.03 -16.27
N VAL A 120 -12.81 0.17 -15.67
CA VAL A 120 -11.67 0.49 -14.79
C VAL A 120 -11.68 -0.42 -13.55
N ILE A 121 -12.85 -0.63 -12.95
CA ILE A 121 -13.01 -1.55 -11.81
C ILE A 121 -12.58 -2.95 -12.21
N LYS A 122 -13.01 -3.44 -13.38
CA LYS A 122 -12.67 -4.77 -13.86
C LYS A 122 -11.16 -4.93 -14.08
N ILE A 123 -10.50 -3.95 -14.69
CA ILE A 123 -9.03 -3.98 -14.89
C ILE A 123 -8.30 -4.02 -13.53
N ILE A 124 -8.72 -3.18 -12.58
CA ILE A 124 -8.16 -3.18 -11.22
C ILE A 124 -8.33 -4.55 -10.58
N GLU A 125 -9.55 -5.10 -10.60
CA GLU A 125 -9.86 -6.37 -9.96
C GLU A 125 -9.12 -7.54 -10.62
N ASP A 126 -8.97 -7.57 -11.94
CA ASP A 126 -8.27 -8.65 -12.64
C ASP A 126 -6.74 -8.60 -12.38
N GLN A 127 -6.14 -7.40 -12.32
CA GLN A 127 -4.72 -7.26 -11.96
C GLN A 127 -4.45 -7.64 -10.49
N LEU A 128 -5.34 -7.26 -9.58
CA LEU A 128 -5.22 -7.63 -8.17
C LEU A 128 -5.41 -9.14 -7.95
N LYS A 129 -6.30 -9.81 -8.71
CA LYS A 129 -6.39 -11.30 -8.70
C LYS A 129 -5.11 -11.96 -9.18
N GLY A 130 -4.43 -11.35 -10.14
CA GLY A 130 -3.12 -11.78 -10.63
C GLY A 130 -1.95 -11.54 -9.67
N GLY A 131 -2.20 -11.00 -8.47
CA GLY A 131 -1.17 -10.76 -7.46
C GLY A 131 -0.42 -9.42 -7.59
N SER A 132 -0.89 -8.50 -8.44
CA SER A 132 -0.30 -7.17 -8.56
C SER A 132 -0.47 -6.36 -7.27
N THR A 133 0.53 -5.54 -6.92
CA THR A 133 0.43 -4.62 -5.78
C THR A 133 -0.54 -3.47 -6.09
N CYS A 134 -1.09 -2.82 -5.06
CA CYS A 134 -1.92 -1.62 -5.25
C CYS A 134 -1.20 -0.52 -6.06
N ARG A 135 0.10 -0.33 -5.81
CA ARG A 135 0.92 0.67 -6.51
C ARG A 135 1.09 0.31 -7.99
N ASN A 136 1.45 -0.94 -8.29
CA ASN A 136 1.67 -1.38 -9.67
C ASN A 136 0.35 -1.39 -10.46
N THR A 137 -0.73 -1.84 -9.82
CA THR A 137 -2.09 -1.79 -10.38
C THR A 137 -2.47 -0.35 -10.73
N ARG A 138 -2.21 0.61 -9.82
CA ARG A 138 -2.49 2.02 -10.08
C ARG A 138 -1.72 2.54 -11.29
N ILE A 139 -0.42 2.31 -11.35
CA ILE A 139 0.43 2.79 -12.45
C ILE A 139 -0.02 2.18 -13.78
N SER A 140 -0.29 0.87 -13.80
CA SER A 140 -0.74 0.14 -14.99
C SER A 140 -2.09 0.66 -15.49
N VAL A 141 -3.06 0.83 -14.59
CA VAL A 141 -4.39 1.35 -14.94
C VAL A 141 -4.29 2.79 -15.43
N LEU A 142 -3.49 3.65 -14.79
CA LEU A 142 -3.31 5.03 -15.23
C LEU A 142 -2.73 5.12 -16.66
N LYS A 143 -1.78 4.25 -17.00
CA LYS A 143 -1.25 4.15 -18.37
C LYS A 143 -2.32 3.72 -19.37
N GLN A 144 -3.13 2.71 -19.02
CA GLN A 144 -4.18 2.20 -19.92
C GLN A 144 -5.28 3.24 -20.18
N ILE A 145 -5.70 3.98 -19.16
CA ILE A 145 -6.78 4.97 -19.33
C ILE A 145 -6.31 6.27 -19.97
N GLU A 146 -5.00 6.53 -20.06
CA GLU A 146 -4.49 7.68 -20.84
C GLU A 146 -4.85 7.54 -22.33
N GLU A 147 -4.97 6.31 -22.83
CA GLU A 147 -5.39 6.01 -24.20
C GLU A 147 -6.90 6.20 -24.42
N TRP A 148 -7.69 6.31 -23.34
CA TRP A 148 -9.16 6.36 -23.41
C TRP A 148 -9.72 7.79 -23.58
N GLY A 149 -8.84 8.81 -23.61
CA GLY A 149 -9.21 10.20 -23.87
C GLY A 149 -9.48 11.06 -22.62
N VAL A 150 -9.98 12.27 -22.86
CA VAL A 150 -10.22 13.30 -21.83
C VAL A 150 -11.60 13.09 -21.18
N GLY A 151 -11.69 13.20 -19.85
CA GLY A 151 -12.95 13.19 -19.10
C GLY A 151 -13.22 11.93 -18.26
N ILE A 152 -12.37 10.90 -18.34
CA ILE A 152 -12.50 9.71 -17.50
C ILE A 152 -11.95 9.97 -16.10
N ARG A 153 -12.73 9.63 -15.07
CA ARG A 153 -12.27 9.66 -13.67
C ARG A 153 -11.07 8.72 -13.51
N LYS A 154 -9.89 9.30 -13.30
CA LYS A 154 -8.67 8.54 -12.99
C LYS A 154 -8.77 7.94 -11.57
N PRO A 155 -8.46 6.65 -11.38
CA PRO A 155 -8.46 6.04 -10.06
C PRO A 155 -7.32 6.60 -9.22
N ASN A 156 -7.64 6.89 -7.96
CA ASN A 156 -6.63 7.23 -6.96
C ASN A 156 -6.20 5.99 -6.17
N TYR A 157 -5.23 6.16 -5.28
CA TYR A 157 -4.73 5.07 -4.45
C TYR A 157 -5.81 4.46 -3.56
N GLU A 158 -6.66 5.30 -2.97
CA GLU A 158 -7.73 4.88 -2.04
C GLU A 158 -8.80 4.05 -2.74
N ASP A 159 -9.13 4.37 -4.00
CA ASP A 159 -10.05 3.55 -4.81
C ASP A 159 -9.52 2.12 -4.96
N ILE A 160 -8.23 1.98 -5.29
CA ILE A 160 -7.58 0.70 -5.51
C ILE A 160 -7.41 -0.06 -4.20
N TYR A 161 -7.03 0.65 -3.13
CA TYR A 161 -6.91 0.06 -1.80
C TYR A 161 -8.25 -0.50 -1.30
N ASN A 162 -9.35 0.25 -1.47
CA ASN A 162 -10.68 -0.21 -1.10
C ASN A 162 -11.13 -1.42 -1.94
N ARG A 163 -10.80 -1.43 -3.24
CA ARG A 163 -11.04 -2.60 -4.10
C ARG A 163 -10.26 -3.81 -3.64
N MET A 164 -8.95 -3.66 -3.39
CA MET A 164 -8.11 -4.71 -2.82
C MET A 164 -8.69 -5.22 -1.50
N ARG A 165 -9.15 -4.35 -0.59
CA ARG A 165 -9.74 -4.77 0.68
C ARG A 165 -11.03 -5.57 0.48
N LYS A 166 -11.91 -5.14 -0.44
CA LYS A 166 -13.12 -5.89 -0.78
C LYS A 166 -12.79 -7.25 -1.38
N MET A 167 -11.81 -7.28 -2.27
CA MET A 167 -11.32 -8.51 -2.88
C MET A 167 -10.64 -9.43 -1.88
N LYS A 168 -9.90 -8.90 -0.90
CA LYS A 168 -9.27 -9.71 0.15
C LYS A 168 -10.29 -10.58 0.87
N ASN A 169 -11.45 -10.00 1.21
CA ASN A 169 -12.53 -10.79 1.82
C ASN A 169 -13.07 -11.86 0.85
N LEU A 170 -13.18 -11.56 -0.45
CA LEU A 170 -13.67 -12.53 -1.44
C LEU A 170 -12.66 -13.65 -1.74
N LEU A 171 -11.36 -13.33 -1.73
CA LEU A 171 -10.29 -14.22 -2.15
C LEU A 171 -9.72 -15.04 -0.99
N TYR A 172 -9.70 -14.49 0.23
CA TYR A 172 -9.01 -15.10 1.37
C TYR A 172 -9.95 -15.53 2.49
N LYS A 173 -11.21 -15.04 2.55
CA LYS A 173 -12.19 -15.45 3.57
C LYS A 173 -13.25 -16.39 2.96
N PHE A 174 -13.02 -17.69 3.11
CA PHE A 174 -13.90 -18.73 2.56
C PHE A 174 -15.11 -19.06 3.45
N HIS A 175 -15.09 -18.61 4.71
CA HIS A 175 -16.14 -18.87 5.68
C HIS A 175 -16.33 -17.64 6.62
N PRO A 176 -17.55 -17.36 7.14
CA PRO A 176 -17.77 -16.25 8.08
C PRO A 176 -16.90 -16.30 9.34
N ASP A 177 -16.70 -17.51 9.86
CA ASP A 177 -15.71 -17.86 10.90
C ASP A 177 -14.28 -17.87 10.31
N GLU A 178 -13.39 -17.11 10.94
CA GLU A 178 -12.01 -16.93 10.51
C GLU A 178 -11.17 -18.18 10.74
N ASN A 179 -11.42 -18.95 11.81
CA ASN A 179 -10.71 -20.19 12.09
C ASN A 179 -11.03 -21.25 11.02
N LYS A 180 -12.30 -21.36 10.62
CA LYS A 180 -12.69 -22.24 9.50
C LYS A 180 -12.10 -21.79 8.17
N SER A 181 -11.96 -20.48 7.95
CA SER A 181 -11.27 -19.98 6.76
C SER A 181 -9.79 -20.35 6.76
N LEU A 182 -9.14 -20.30 7.93
CA LEU A 182 -7.76 -20.73 8.12
C LEU A 182 -7.61 -22.24 7.86
N ASP A 183 -8.50 -23.07 8.37
CA ASP A 183 -8.50 -24.51 8.12
C ASP A 183 -8.61 -24.84 6.62
N ILE A 184 -9.49 -24.15 5.89
CA ILE A 184 -9.62 -24.29 4.43
C ILE A 184 -8.32 -23.90 3.72
N TRP A 185 -7.62 -22.86 4.20
CA TRP A 185 -6.30 -22.51 3.66
C TRP A 185 -5.28 -23.63 3.89
N MET A 186 -5.17 -24.12 5.12
CA MET A 186 -4.15 -25.10 5.52
C MET A 186 -4.41 -26.51 4.96
N HIS A 187 -5.66 -26.91 4.76
CA HIS A 187 -5.99 -28.27 4.37
C HIS A 187 -6.43 -28.44 2.92
N GLU A 188 -6.85 -27.36 2.25
CA GLU A 188 -7.32 -27.44 0.86
C GLU A 188 -6.54 -26.55 -0.09
N LYS A 189 -6.49 -25.23 0.18
CA LYS A 189 -5.96 -24.27 -0.80
C LYS A 189 -4.45 -24.34 -0.95
N LEU A 190 -3.69 -24.28 0.14
CA LEU A 190 -2.23 -24.36 0.09
C LEU A 190 -1.76 -25.73 -0.45
N PRO A 191 -2.31 -26.89 0.00
CA PRO A 191 -1.93 -28.18 -0.57
C PRO A 191 -2.23 -28.30 -2.06
N SER A 192 -3.37 -27.78 -2.53
CA SER A 192 -3.72 -27.80 -3.97
C SER A 192 -2.74 -27.02 -4.85
N GLN A 193 -1.96 -26.11 -4.26
CA GLN A 193 -0.91 -25.32 -4.92
C GLN A 193 0.50 -25.88 -4.65
N ASN A 194 0.61 -27.10 -4.14
CA ASN A 194 1.86 -27.77 -3.78
C ASN A 194 2.69 -27.04 -2.71
N TYR A 195 2.05 -26.23 -1.85
CA TYR A 195 2.74 -25.68 -0.70
C TYR A 195 3.01 -26.79 0.32
N CYS A 196 4.21 -26.76 0.91
CA CYS A 196 4.52 -27.56 2.09
C CYS A 196 3.93 -26.87 3.32
N ILE A 197 3.36 -27.62 4.25
CA ILE A 197 2.65 -27.08 5.42
C ILE A 197 3.15 -27.80 6.66
N PHE A 198 3.44 -27.03 7.69
CA PHE A 198 3.89 -27.49 8.99
C PHE A 198 2.90 -27.03 10.04
N THR A 199 2.59 -27.93 10.98
CA THR A 199 1.75 -27.62 12.13
C THR A 199 2.60 -27.79 13.39
N GLY A 200 2.74 -26.72 14.17
CA GLY A 200 3.50 -26.72 15.40
C GLY A 200 2.69 -27.29 16.55
N ASN A 201 3.25 -28.27 17.27
CA ASN A 201 2.65 -28.73 18.52
C ASN A 201 3.00 -27.75 19.65
N LEU A 202 1.98 -27.04 20.15
CA LEU A 202 2.13 -26.05 21.21
C LEU A 202 1.87 -26.60 22.63
N SER A 203 1.53 -27.89 22.76
CA SER A 203 1.16 -28.48 24.06
C SER A 203 2.27 -28.41 25.11
N ALA A 204 3.54 -28.35 24.69
CA ALA A 204 4.69 -28.19 25.58
C ALA A 204 4.84 -26.76 26.13
N TYR A 205 4.20 -25.77 25.51
CA TYR A 205 4.36 -24.34 25.81
C TYR A 205 3.09 -23.68 26.33
N SER A 206 1.91 -24.26 26.07
CA SER A 206 0.64 -23.75 26.56
C SER A 206 -0.42 -24.85 26.64
N ASN A 207 -1.23 -24.79 27.70
CA ASN A 207 -2.42 -25.62 27.86
C ASN A 207 -3.66 -25.04 27.16
N ASN A 208 -3.52 -23.89 26.47
CA ASN A 208 -4.63 -23.28 25.76
C ASN A 208 -4.84 -23.95 24.40
N ALA A 209 -5.91 -24.74 24.28
CA ALA A 209 -6.29 -25.42 23.05
C ALA A 209 -6.65 -24.46 21.88
N GLN A 210 -6.79 -23.16 22.14
CA GLN A 210 -7.00 -22.16 21.09
C GLN A 210 -5.70 -21.68 20.44
N ASN A 211 -4.54 -21.99 21.03
CA ASN A 211 -3.27 -21.63 20.43
C ASN A 211 -2.96 -22.58 19.27
N PHE A 212 -2.63 -22.01 18.12
CA PHE A 212 -2.20 -22.76 16.95
C PHE A 212 -0.90 -22.17 16.40
N ALA A 213 -0.10 -23.01 15.76
CA ALA A 213 1.07 -22.60 15.01
C ALA A 213 1.03 -23.30 13.65
N PHE A 214 0.97 -22.52 12.59
CA PHE A 214 1.07 -23.00 11.22
C PHE A 214 2.23 -22.30 10.52
N GLU A 215 2.95 -23.06 9.72
CA GLU A 215 3.95 -22.54 8.80
C GLU A 215 3.68 -23.16 7.43
N PHE A 216 3.94 -22.41 6.36
CA PHE A 216 3.79 -22.91 5.01
C PHE A 216 4.89 -22.36 4.12
N GLN A 217 5.23 -23.15 3.11
CA GLN A 217 6.33 -22.88 2.21
C GLN A 217 5.93 -23.16 0.77
N SER A 218 6.12 -22.18 -0.11
CA SER A 218 5.83 -22.33 -1.54
C SER A 218 6.79 -23.32 -2.23
N PRO A 219 6.40 -23.91 -3.38
CA PRO A 219 7.29 -24.75 -4.19
C PRO A 219 8.62 -24.07 -4.54
N SER A 220 8.59 -22.77 -4.86
CA SER A 220 9.79 -22.00 -5.18
C SER A 220 10.72 -21.85 -3.98
N GLN A 221 10.15 -21.58 -2.78
CA GLN A 221 10.93 -21.54 -1.55
C GLN A 221 11.52 -22.91 -1.20
N MET A 222 10.79 -24.01 -1.45
CA MET A 222 11.31 -25.37 -1.27
C MET A 222 12.51 -25.65 -2.17
N MET A 223 12.45 -25.22 -3.43
CA MET A 223 13.57 -25.37 -4.36
C MET A 223 14.79 -24.55 -3.92
N LEU A 224 14.58 -23.31 -3.47
CA LEU A 224 15.64 -22.46 -2.95
C LEU A 224 16.26 -23.06 -1.68
N MET A 225 15.45 -23.58 -0.76
CA MET A 225 15.95 -24.20 0.47
C MET A 225 16.92 -25.37 0.24
N ARG A 226 16.79 -26.10 -0.88
CA ARG A 226 17.71 -27.20 -1.22
C ARG A 226 19.13 -26.73 -1.52
N ILE A 227 19.27 -25.49 -1.98
CA ILE A 227 20.56 -24.91 -2.40
C ILE A 227 21.03 -23.79 -1.46
N SER A 228 20.15 -23.29 -0.58
CA SER A 228 20.47 -22.30 0.43
C SER A 228 21.37 -22.88 1.51
N GLN A 229 22.55 -22.27 1.73
CA GLN A 229 23.47 -22.65 2.80
C GLN A 229 23.12 -22.03 4.16
N SER A 230 22.20 -21.06 4.18
CA SER A 230 21.67 -20.47 5.41
C SER A 230 20.24 -19.96 5.20
N PHE A 231 19.54 -19.63 6.27
CA PHE A 231 18.16 -19.10 6.24
C PHE A 231 17.97 -18.11 7.39
N CYS A 232 16.89 -17.33 7.29
CA CYS A 232 16.47 -16.38 8.31
C CYS A 232 15.00 -16.60 8.68
N LEU A 233 14.66 -16.22 9.90
CA LEU A 233 13.31 -16.09 10.43
C LEU A 233 13.04 -14.63 10.80
N ASN A 234 12.33 -13.92 9.92
CA ASN A 234 11.93 -12.55 10.17
C ASN A 234 10.54 -12.50 10.82
N ALA A 235 10.45 -11.96 12.03
CA ALA A 235 9.18 -11.70 12.70
C ALA A 235 8.58 -10.39 12.17
N THR A 236 7.38 -10.44 11.63
CA THR A 236 6.65 -9.22 11.26
C THR A 236 5.79 -8.81 12.44
N HIS A 237 6.15 -7.71 13.11
CA HIS A 237 5.40 -7.15 14.24
C HIS A 237 4.20 -6.31 13.74
N ASN A 238 3.17 -6.14 14.57
CA ASN A 238 1.97 -5.32 14.30
C ASN A 238 1.08 -5.76 13.12
N ILE A 239 0.98 -7.06 12.84
CA ILE A 239 0.07 -7.58 11.80
C ILE A 239 -1.38 -7.58 12.28
N SER A 240 -1.54 -7.70 13.60
CA SER A 240 -2.82 -7.70 14.29
C SER A 240 -2.79 -6.70 15.44
N ALA A 241 -3.99 -6.23 15.81
CA ALA A 241 -4.18 -5.46 17.04
C ALA A 241 -3.99 -6.33 18.31
N ARG A 242 -3.87 -7.66 18.14
CA ARG A 242 -3.67 -8.62 19.23
C ARG A 242 -2.19 -8.97 19.35
N ASN A 243 -1.61 -8.67 20.50
CA ASN A 243 -0.19 -8.93 20.81
C ASN A 243 0.19 -10.42 20.89
N ILE A 244 -0.79 -11.33 20.82
CA ILE A 244 -0.61 -12.79 20.86
C ILE A 244 -0.49 -13.41 19.45
N GLU A 245 -0.75 -12.63 18.40
CA GLU A 245 -0.66 -13.08 17.02
C GLU A 245 0.70 -12.65 16.45
N ILE A 246 1.53 -13.63 16.08
CA ILE A 246 2.87 -13.39 15.54
C ILE A 246 3.01 -14.13 14.22
N LEU A 247 3.37 -13.41 13.15
CA LEU A 247 3.76 -14.04 11.88
C LEU A 247 5.27 -14.00 11.77
N TYR A 248 5.84 -15.16 11.49
CA TYR A 248 7.21 -15.30 11.08
C TYR A 248 7.26 -15.62 9.60
N SER A 249 8.19 -15.01 8.89
CA SER A 249 8.52 -15.37 7.51
C SER A 249 9.88 -16.06 7.51
N LEU A 250 9.89 -17.34 7.16
CA LEU A 250 11.12 -18.06 6.84
C LEU A 250 11.59 -17.58 5.46
N VAL A 251 12.71 -16.87 5.45
CA VAL A 251 13.34 -16.37 4.24
C VAL A 251 14.57 -17.23 3.96
N PRO A 252 14.49 -18.22 3.05
CA PRO A 252 15.66 -18.96 2.61
C PRO A 252 16.64 -18.00 1.93
N ARG A 253 17.93 -18.09 2.26
CA ARG A 253 18.96 -17.23 1.67
C ARG A 253 19.15 -17.60 0.20
N HIS A 254 18.87 -16.68 -0.72
CA HIS A 254 19.46 -16.80 -2.06
C HIS A 254 20.99 -16.77 -1.87
N PRO A 255 21.78 -17.58 -2.61
CA PRO A 255 23.25 -17.53 -2.55
C PRO A 255 23.84 -16.12 -2.68
N ASP A 256 23.04 -15.18 -3.22
CA ASP A 256 23.45 -13.81 -3.53
C ASP A 256 22.90 -12.69 -2.59
N THR A 257 21.91 -12.90 -1.69
CA THR A 257 21.13 -11.72 -1.13
C THR A 257 20.71 -11.69 0.38
N GLY A 258 21.12 -12.60 1.26
CA GLY A 258 20.57 -12.87 2.64
C GLY A 258 20.32 -11.77 3.73
N LYS A 259 19.41 -12.04 4.71
CA LYS A 259 19.11 -11.25 5.98
C LYS A 259 18.20 -11.96 7.04
N GLY A 260 18.22 -11.64 8.37
CA GLY A 260 17.23 -11.92 9.49
C GLY A 260 17.70 -11.74 10.98
N ILE A 261 16.93 -11.87 12.12
CA ILE A 261 17.45 -11.65 13.53
C ILE A 261 16.90 -12.42 14.78
N ALA A 262 15.84 -13.25 14.79
CA ALA A 262 15.47 -14.13 15.96
C ALA A 262 16.43 -15.34 16.14
N GLU A 263 17.63 -15.14 15.64
CA GLU A 263 18.38 -16.06 14.84
C GLU A 263 19.76 -16.26 15.44
N VAL A 264 20.24 -15.35 16.28
CA VAL A 264 21.57 -15.49 16.88
C VAL A 264 21.67 -16.78 17.67
N ASN A 265 20.78 -17.01 18.63
CA ASN A 265 20.86 -18.20 19.48
C ASN A 265 20.57 -19.50 18.69
N ALA A 266 19.67 -19.43 17.69
CA ALA A 266 19.32 -20.57 16.85
C ALA A 266 20.42 -20.89 15.81
N ILE A 267 21.02 -19.88 15.19
CA ILE A 267 22.18 -20.00 14.28
C ILE A 267 23.39 -20.45 15.07
N THR A 268 23.69 -19.87 16.24
CA THR A 268 24.80 -20.33 17.07
C THR A 268 24.60 -21.79 17.51
N ALA A 269 23.35 -22.22 17.79
CA ALA A 269 23.05 -23.60 18.13
C ALA A 269 23.13 -24.57 16.93
N ALA A 270 22.66 -24.16 15.75
CA ALA A 270 22.63 -25.01 14.56
C ALA A 270 23.93 -24.96 13.72
N LEU A 271 24.64 -23.84 13.78
CA LEU A 271 25.81 -23.47 12.98
C LEU A 271 26.84 -22.73 13.87
N PRO A 272 27.48 -23.42 14.83
CA PRO A 272 28.34 -22.79 15.83
C PRO A 272 29.59 -22.11 15.26
N GLN A 273 29.94 -22.39 14.00
CA GLN A 273 31.10 -21.79 13.32
C GLN A 273 30.73 -20.55 12.48
N THR A 274 29.44 -20.18 12.39
CA THR A 274 29.00 -19.02 11.59
C THR A 274 29.18 -17.71 12.35
N ILE A 275 29.90 -16.77 11.74
CA ILE A 275 30.01 -15.39 12.23
C ILE A 275 28.74 -14.63 11.85
N ILE A 276 28.07 -14.06 12.85
CA ILE A 276 26.82 -13.33 12.67
C ILE A 276 27.10 -11.83 12.66
N HIS A 277 26.73 -11.18 11.56
CA HIS A 277 26.85 -9.74 11.37
C HIS A 277 25.48 -9.11 11.10
N PHE A 278 25.22 -7.99 11.75
CA PHE A 278 24.00 -7.22 11.66
C PHE A 278 24.10 -6.26 10.49
N CYS A 279 22.98 -6.13 9.79
CA CYS A 279 22.87 -5.28 8.64
C CYS A 279 22.93 -3.79 9.04
N GLU A 280 23.88 -3.04 8.47
CA GLU A 280 24.12 -1.61 8.74
C GLU A 280 22.84 -0.78 8.69
N PHE A 281 21.99 -0.98 7.69
CA PHE A 281 20.72 -0.26 7.55
C PHE A 281 19.79 -0.47 8.75
N HIS A 282 19.64 -1.71 9.20
CA HIS A 282 18.75 -2.02 10.33
C HIS A 282 19.34 -1.54 11.65
N VAL A 283 20.67 -1.61 11.80
CA VAL A 283 21.39 -1.01 12.93
C VAL A 283 21.11 0.50 12.99
N LEU A 284 21.29 1.20 11.86
CA LEU A 284 21.06 2.63 11.76
C LEU A 284 19.61 3.01 12.04
N HIS A 285 18.66 2.30 11.43
CA HIS A 285 17.23 2.56 11.63
C HIS A 285 16.82 2.32 13.09
N ALA A 286 17.33 1.26 13.72
CA ALA A 286 17.08 0.98 15.13
C ALA A 286 17.64 2.09 16.03
N TRP A 287 18.84 2.60 15.75
CA TRP A 287 19.39 3.73 16.49
C TRP A 287 18.55 4.99 16.30
N GLN A 288 18.22 5.36 15.06
CA GLN A 288 17.46 6.58 14.77
C GLN A 288 16.07 6.57 15.44
N HIS A 289 15.36 5.44 15.37
CA HIS A 289 14.04 5.30 16.01
C HIS A 289 14.12 5.40 17.54
N ASN A 290 15.15 4.80 18.15
CA ASN A 290 15.34 4.88 19.60
C ASN A 290 15.84 6.26 20.04
N LEU A 291 16.61 6.94 19.21
CA LEU A 291 17.06 8.32 19.43
C LEU A 291 15.85 9.27 19.43
N ASP A 292 14.97 9.14 18.44
CA ASP A 292 13.79 10.00 18.33
C ASP A 292 12.86 9.90 19.54
N SER A 293 12.74 8.71 20.14
CA SER A 293 11.88 8.45 21.30
C SER A 293 12.54 8.74 22.65
N LYS A 294 13.86 8.54 22.78
CA LYS A 294 14.58 8.60 24.07
C LYS A 294 15.36 9.90 24.30
N VAL A 295 15.77 10.60 23.24
CA VAL A 295 16.45 11.90 23.38
C VAL A 295 15.42 13.00 23.59
N LYS A 296 15.54 13.71 24.72
CA LYS A 296 14.62 14.75 25.15
C LYS A 296 15.39 15.91 25.77
N PHE A 297 14.86 17.12 25.57
CA PHE A 297 15.24 18.28 26.35
C PHE A 297 14.16 18.58 27.38
N ASP A 298 14.54 19.33 28.41
CA ASP A 298 13.57 19.91 29.34
C ASP A 298 12.73 21.02 28.67
N ALA A 299 11.77 21.55 29.40
CA ALA A 299 10.85 22.57 28.90
C ALA A 299 11.51 23.93 28.56
N SER A 300 12.81 24.11 28.83
CA SER A 300 13.55 25.36 28.54
C SER A 300 14.06 25.45 27.09
N TYR A 301 13.98 24.36 26.31
CA TYR A 301 14.44 24.32 24.92
C TYR A 301 13.28 24.32 23.92
N THR A 302 13.51 24.91 22.74
CA THR A 302 12.53 24.91 21.66
C THR A 302 12.52 23.58 20.89
N SER A 303 11.40 23.28 20.22
CA SER A 303 11.30 22.10 19.34
C SER A 303 12.31 22.13 18.19
N GLU A 304 12.71 23.31 17.72
CA GLU A 304 13.70 23.47 16.66
C GLU A 304 15.11 23.11 17.15
N GLN A 305 15.48 23.56 18.35
CA GLN A 305 16.75 23.20 18.97
C GLN A 305 16.85 21.69 19.22
N LEU A 306 15.77 21.05 19.68
CA LEU A 306 15.72 19.60 19.84
C LEU A 306 15.84 18.88 18.48
N GLY A 307 15.17 19.39 17.44
CA GLY A 307 15.25 18.85 16.08
C GLY A 307 16.68 18.90 15.53
N LYS A 308 17.36 20.04 15.68
CA LYS A 308 18.75 20.21 15.26
C LYS A 308 19.70 19.28 16.01
N TYR A 309 19.57 19.19 17.34
CA TYR A 309 20.38 18.29 18.16
C TYR A 309 20.21 16.82 17.75
N LYS A 310 18.96 16.36 17.54
CA LYS A 310 18.71 14.99 17.05
C LYS A 310 19.30 14.76 15.67
N TYR A 311 19.27 15.75 14.79
CA TYR A 311 19.86 15.64 13.45
C TYR A 311 21.38 15.43 13.52
N GLU A 312 22.08 16.21 14.35
CA GLU A 312 23.53 16.09 14.57
C GLU A 312 23.89 14.69 15.12
N LEU A 313 23.19 14.23 16.16
CA LEU A 313 23.42 12.89 16.71
C LEU A 313 23.17 11.76 15.68
N LYS A 314 22.17 11.92 14.81
CA LYS A 314 21.93 10.95 13.73
C LYS A 314 23.05 10.94 12.68
N ALA A 315 23.70 12.08 12.44
CA ALA A 315 24.86 12.16 11.57
C ALA A 315 26.08 11.46 12.20
N ASP A 316 26.31 11.66 13.50
CA ASP A 316 27.40 11.00 14.23
C ASP A 316 27.24 9.47 14.22
N LEU A 317 26.02 8.98 14.45
CA LEU A 317 25.71 7.55 14.36
C LEU A 317 25.99 6.97 12.96
N LYS A 318 25.67 7.70 11.89
CA LYS A 318 26.03 7.29 10.53
C LYS A 318 27.54 7.24 10.34
N ASN A 319 28.26 8.24 10.86
CA ASN A 319 29.71 8.33 10.74
C ASN A 319 30.44 7.23 11.50
N ILE A 320 29.88 6.77 12.63
CA ILE A 320 30.37 5.57 13.35
C ILE A 320 30.16 4.32 12.50
N LEU A 321 28.96 4.17 11.95
CA LEU A 321 28.57 2.94 11.26
C LEU A 321 29.41 2.65 10.01
N ILE A 322 29.81 3.69 9.28
CA ILE A 322 30.59 3.55 8.04
C ILE A 322 32.11 3.51 8.25
N GLU A 323 32.58 3.72 9.49
CA GLU A 323 34.01 3.75 9.80
C GLU A 323 34.62 2.35 9.68
N SER A 324 35.69 2.23 8.92
CA SER A 324 36.32 0.95 8.59
C SER A 324 37.65 0.76 9.34
N ASP A 325 38.29 1.83 9.78
CA ASP A 325 39.46 1.76 10.65
C ASP A 325 39.04 1.48 12.09
N GLU A 326 39.60 0.44 12.70
CA GLU A 326 39.18 0.00 14.04
C GLU A 326 39.48 1.05 15.12
N ASN A 327 40.62 1.72 15.05
CA ASN A 327 41.00 2.72 16.05
C ASN A 327 40.09 3.94 15.99
N GLU A 328 39.82 4.41 14.76
CA GLU A 328 38.93 5.52 14.50
C GLU A 328 37.47 5.18 14.86
N PHE A 329 37.04 3.96 14.57
CA PHE A 329 35.71 3.45 14.94
C PHE A 329 35.51 3.48 16.46
N LEU A 330 36.46 2.93 17.22
CA LEU A 330 36.42 2.93 18.68
C LEU A 330 36.48 4.35 19.26
N ARG A 331 37.32 5.23 18.68
CA ARG A 331 37.40 6.65 19.07
C ARG A 331 36.05 7.34 18.90
N LYS A 332 35.42 7.21 17.73
CA LYS A 332 34.11 7.80 17.43
C LYS A 332 33.00 7.30 18.36
N ILE A 333 33.02 6.02 18.75
CA ILE A 333 32.07 5.49 19.74
C ILE A 333 32.25 6.19 21.09
N GLN A 334 33.49 6.36 21.57
CA GLN A 334 33.74 7.02 22.86
C GLN A 334 33.33 8.50 22.82
N GLU A 335 33.64 9.21 21.74
CA GLU A 335 33.22 10.60 21.56
C GLU A 335 31.71 10.75 21.55
N PHE A 336 31.01 9.84 20.87
CA PHE A 336 29.56 9.85 20.86
C PHE A 336 28.96 9.57 22.24
N ARG A 337 29.52 8.64 23.02
CA ARG A 337 29.09 8.40 24.41
C ARG A 337 29.21 9.65 25.27
N LEU A 338 30.30 10.39 25.14
CA LEU A 338 30.49 11.66 25.84
C LEU A 338 29.46 12.71 25.38
N CYS A 339 29.20 12.78 24.07
CA CYS A 339 28.21 13.70 23.49
C CYS A 339 26.78 13.45 24.01
N VAL A 340 26.39 12.18 24.21
CA VAL A 340 25.06 11.81 24.70
C VAL A 340 25.01 11.55 26.21
N GLN A 341 26.04 11.96 26.98
CA GLN A 341 26.11 11.68 28.42
C GLN A 341 24.94 12.28 29.21
N SER A 342 24.35 13.39 28.75
CA SER A 342 23.16 13.98 29.37
C SER A 342 21.86 13.21 29.03
N GLN A 343 21.88 12.34 28.03
CA GLN A 343 20.72 11.61 27.50
C GLN A 343 20.67 10.18 28.03
N GLN A 344 20.52 10.04 29.34
CA GLN A 344 20.67 8.77 30.07
C GLN A 344 19.82 7.61 29.51
N GLN A 345 18.58 7.85 29.09
CA GLN A 345 17.72 6.79 28.53
C GLN A 345 18.26 6.24 27.21
N PHE A 346 18.78 7.12 26.34
CA PHE A 346 19.35 6.71 25.07
C PHE A 346 20.73 6.08 25.26
N LEU A 347 21.57 6.66 26.13
CA LEU A 347 22.88 6.10 26.45
C LEU A 347 22.76 4.69 27.03
N ALA A 348 21.87 4.47 27.99
CA ALA A 348 21.64 3.14 28.56
C ALA A 348 21.16 2.12 27.51
N TYR A 349 20.31 2.54 26.57
CA TYR A 349 19.92 1.71 25.43
C TYR A 349 21.12 1.39 24.53
N PHE A 350 21.91 2.39 24.17
CA PHE A 350 23.04 2.26 23.27
C PHE A 350 24.11 1.32 23.85
N GLU A 351 24.45 1.53 25.13
CA GLU A 351 25.38 0.69 25.88
C GLU A 351 24.87 -0.74 26.03
N CYS A 352 23.65 -0.93 26.55
CA CYS A 352 23.13 -2.27 26.81
C CYS A 352 22.94 -3.11 25.53
N LYS A 353 22.59 -2.48 24.40
CA LYS A 353 22.20 -3.21 23.18
C LYS A 353 23.29 -3.31 22.12
N TRP A 354 24.27 -2.41 22.09
CA TRP A 354 25.18 -2.29 20.94
C TRP A 354 26.66 -2.31 21.31
N ILE A 355 27.04 -1.74 22.45
CA ILE A 355 28.47 -1.55 22.78
C ILE A 355 28.89 -2.12 24.14
N GLY A 356 27.97 -2.77 24.86
CA GLY A 356 28.20 -3.24 26.23
C GLY A 356 29.18 -4.40 26.34
N THR A 357 29.48 -5.08 25.23
CA THR A 357 30.52 -6.11 25.13
C THR A 357 31.23 -6.01 23.79
N GLU A 358 32.47 -6.52 23.73
CA GLU A 358 33.21 -6.64 22.48
C GLU A 358 32.49 -7.53 21.46
N GLU A 359 31.81 -8.58 21.93
CA GLU A 359 31.00 -9.44 21.08
C GLU A 359 29.87 -8.67 20.39
N LEU A 360 29.19 -7.77 21.11
CA LEU A 360 28.15 -6.93 20.53
C LEU A 360 28.72 -5.96 19.50
N LEU A 361 29.88 -5.35 19.77
CA LEU A 361 30.57 -4.47 18.82
C LEU A 361 30.93 -5.20 17.52
N ARG A 362 31.49 -6.41 17.64
CA ARG A 362 31.89 -7.24 16.50
C ARG A 362 30.71 -7.68 15.62
N ARG A 363 29.49 -7.72 16.17
CA ARG A 363 28.29 -8.10 15.43
C ARG A 363 27.79 -7.03 14.47
N TRP A 364 28.26 -5.80 14.52
CA TRP A 364 27.76 -4.75 13.61
C TRP A 364 28.83 -3.77 13.16
N GLY A 365 29.96 -3.69 13.87
CA GLY A 365 31.07 -2.81 13.53
C GLY A 365 31.72 -3.23 12.21
N ARG A 366 31.75 -2.29 11.26
CA ARG A 366 32.35 -2.50 9.94
C ARG A 366 33.83 -2.94 9.97
N PRO A 367 34.70 -2.51 10.92
CA PRO A 367 36.07 -3.01 11.00
C PRO A 367 36.17 -4.54 11.21
N TYR A 368 35.09 -5.16 11.72
CA TYR A 368 35.02 -6.59 12.01
C TYR A 368 34.40 -7.41 10.87
N VAL A 369 34.13 -6.80 9.71
CA VAL A 369 33.64 -7.47 8.51
C VAL A 369 34.85 -7.85 7.64
N ALA A 370 34.99 -9.13 7.30
CA ALA A 370 36.06 -9.57 6.38
C ALA A 370 35.96 -8.84 5.03
N ASN A 371 37.11 -8.56 4.40
CA ASN A 371 37.16 -7.79 3.15
C ASN A 371 36.27 -8.35 2.02
N ASP A 372 36.14 -9.69 1.93
CA ASP A 372 35.29 -10.39 0.96
C ASP A 372 33.79 -10.11 1.15
N HIS A 373 33.42 -9.58 2.32
CA HIS A 373 32.06 -9.30 2.77
C HIS A 373 31.70 -7.80 2.73
N GLN A 374 32.59 -6.92 2.25
CA GLN A 374 32.30 -5.48 2.14
C GLN A 374 31.20 -5.12 1.13
N ARG A 375 30.77 -6.05 0.27
CA ARG A 375 29.65 -5.85 -0.67
C ARG A 375 28.28 -5.76 0.02
N TYR A 376 28.18 -6.23 1.27
CA TYR A 376 26.96 -6.15 2.10
C TYR A 376 26.61 -4.73 2.57
N LEU A 377 27.48 -3.76 2.30
CA LEU A 377 27.45 -2.41 2.88
C LEU A 377 26.73 -1.37 2.00
N THR A 378 25.99 -1.80 0.98
CA THR A 378 25.29 -0.90 0.04
C THR A 378 23.78 -1.08 0.08
N ASN A 379 23.05 0.06 0.14
CA ASN A 379 21.59 0.12 0.30
C ASN A 379 20.81 -0.60 -0.84
N ASN A 380 21.47 -0.81 -1.98
CA ASN A 380 20.91 -1.48 -3.16
C ASN A 380 20.43 -2.91 -2.88
N TYR A 381 20.93 -3.56 -1.83
CA TYR A 381 20.57 -4.93 -1.45
C TYR A 381 19.34 -5.03 -0.53
N ILE A 382 18.85 -3.89 -0.01
CA ILE A 382 17.84 -3.88 1.06
C ILE A 382 16.48 -3.43 0.59
N GLU A 383 16.47 -2.53 -0.38
CA GLU A 383 15.27 -1.90 -0.91
C GLU A 383 14.78 -2.51 -2.23
N SER A 384 15.51 -3.47 -2.82
CA SER A 384 15.16 -4.11 -4.11
C SER A 384 14.12 -5.23 -3.99
#